data_AF-A0A1G5K996-F1
#
_entry.id   AF-A0A1G5K996-F1
#
_cell.length_a   1.000
_cell.length_b   1.000
_cell.length_c   1.000
_cell.angle_alpha   90.00
_cell.angle_beta   90.00
_cell.angle_gamma   90.00
#
_symmetry.space_group_name_H-M   'P 1'
#
loop_
_entity.id
_entity.type
_entity.pdbx_description
1 polymer ?
#
loop_
_entity_poly.entity_id
_entity_poly.type
_entity_poly.pdbx_seq_one_letter_code
_entity_poly.pdbx_strand_id
1 'polypeptide(L)'
;MRVPETDRRNPTGNHVILRCGILRCGGFVVLLAHMRAGSVRLKPGDDIKTGDEIGAVGNSGNTGEPHLHIHAQRPGPADAPLSGDGVPIRFGGRFTARNDVVTIGRPFGDQAD
;
A
#
# COMPACT_ATOMS: atom_id res chain seq x y z
N MET A 1 -7.00 -10.37 -21.28
CA MET A 1 -6.31 -10.89 -20.07
C MET A 1 -7.33 -11.73 -19.31
N ARG A 2 -7.00 -12.97 -18.92
CA ARG A 2 -7.91 -13.80 -18.13
C ARG A 2 -7.93 -13.26 -16.70
N VAL A 3 -9.12 -13.04 -16.13
CA VAL A 3 -9.25 -12.73 -14.71
C VAL A 3 -8.76 -13.98 -13.94
N PRO A 4 -7.71 -13.89 -13.10
CA PRO A 4 -7.30 -15.00 -12.26
C PRO A 4 -8.42 -15.37 -11.28
N GLU A 5 -8.49 -16.65 -10.93
CA GLU A 5 -9.42 -17.10 -9.88
C GLU A 5 -9.06 -16.44 -8.54
N THR A 6 -10.08 -16.04 -7.78
CA THR A 6 -9.90 -15.44 -6.46
C THR A 6 -9.23 -16.42 -5.48
N ASP A 7 -8.10 -16.03 -4.91
CA ASP A 7 -7.37 -16.86 -3.93
C ASP A 7 -7.63 -16.42 -2.49
N ARG A 8 -8.63 -17.04 -1.85
CA ARG A 8 -8.98 -16.78 -0.45
C ARG A 8 -7.91 -17.18 0.57
N ARG A 9 -6.96 -18.06 0.21
CA ARG A 9 -5.87 -18.47 1.10
C ARG A 9 -4.75 -17.44 1.12
N ASN A 10 -4.59 -16.67 0.04
CA ASN A 10 -3.62 -15.60 -0.09
C ASN A 10 -4.31 -14.26 -0.38
N PRO A 11 -5.07 -13.70 0.59
CA PRO A 11 -5.94 -12.57 0.34
C PRO A 11 -5.23 -11.34 -0.23
N THR A 12 -3.99 -11.08 0.20
CA THR A 12 -3.21 -9.91 -0.25
C THR A 12 -2.53 -10.10 -1.61
N GLY A 13 -2.39 -11.33 -2.09
CA GLY A 13 -1.60 -11.63 -3.28
C GLY A 13 -0.14 -11.19 -3.14
N ASN A 14 0.48 -10.78 -4.25
CA ASN A 14 1.76 -10.09 -4.20
C ASN A 14 1.57 -8.72 -3.55
N HIS A 15 2.38 -8.39 -2.57
CA HIS A 15 2.20 -7.19 -1.78
C HIS A 15 3.52 -6.64 -1.25
N VAL A 16 3.49 -5.38 -0.84
CA VAL A 16 4.57 -4.70 -0.13
C VAL A 16 4.02 -4.14 1.17
N ILE A 17 4.78 -4.31 2.25
CA ILE A 17 4.49 -3.69 3.55
C ILE A 17 5.55 -2.61 3.77
N LEU A 18 5.13 -1.35 3.75
CA LEU A 18 5.98 -0.22 4.06
C LEU A 18 5.93 0.02 5.57
N ARG A 19 7.10 0.12 6.20
CA ARG A 19 7.21 0.44 7.62
C ARG A 19 7.60 1.90 7.78
N CYS A 20 6.77 2.63 8.53
CA CYS A 20 7.04 4.02 8.83
C CYS A 20 7.76 4.10 10.19
N GLY A 21 8.93 4.74 10.25
CA GLY A 21 9.71 4.84 11.47
C GLY A 21 8.96 5.55 12.60
N ILE A 22 9.13 5.08 13.85
CA ILE A 22 8.42 5.62 15.04
C ILE A 22 8.60 7.14 15.15
N LEU A 23 9.84 7.62 15.03
CA LEU A 23 10.16 9.05 15.17
C LEU A 23 9.67 9.92 14.02
N ARG A 24 9.42 9.33 12.84
CA ARG A 24 9.00 10.10 11.65
C ARG A 24 7.48 10.21 11.55
N CYS A 25 6.78 9.15 11.91
CA CYS A 25 5.38 8.98 11.52
C CYS A 25 4.66 7.96 12.40
N GLY A 26 5.04 7.81 13.68
CA GLY A 26 4.24 7.07 14.66
C GLY A 26 4.29 5.55 14.58
N GLY A 27 5.18 4.97 13.75
CA GLY A 27 5.44 3.53 13.77
C GLY A 27 4.41 2.68 13.00
N PHE A 28 3.56 3.29 12.18
CA PHE A 28 2.53 2.56 11.43
C PHE A 28 3.14 1.76 10.27
N VAL A 29 2.37 0.79 9.78
CA VAL A 29 2.69 0.06 8.56
C VAL A 29 1.61 0.29 7.52
N VAL A 30 2.00 0.35 6.24
CA VAL A 30 1.10 0.53 5.09
C VAL A 30 1.22 -0.69 4.19
N LEU A 31 0.09 -1.33 3.92
CA LEU A 31 0.00 -2.45 2.98
C LEU A 31 -0.36 -1.92 1.60
N LEU A 32 0.38 -2.37 0.59
CA LEU A 32 0.03 -2.27 -0.83
C LEU A 32 -0.16 -3.69 -1.37
N ALA A 33 -1.41 -4.06 -1.67
CA ALA A 33 -1.77 -5.43 -2.05
C ALA A 33 -2.22 -5.54 -3.51
N HIS A 34 -2.45 -6.78 -3.95
CA HIS A 34 -2.88 -7.15 -5.31
C HIS A 34 -1.91 -6.77 -6.41
N MET A 35 -0.62 -6.62 -6.10
CA MET A 35 0.40 -6.20 -7.07
C MET A 35 0.57 -7.22 -8.21
N ARG A 36 1.03 -6.76 -9.36
CA ARG A 36 1.30 -7.63 -10.51
C ARG A 36 2.49 -8.54 -10.21
N ALA A 37 2.35 -9.83 -10.49
CA ALA A 37 3.43 -10.81 -10.31
C ALA A 37 4.70 -10.38 -11.06
N GLY A 38 5.85 -10.44 -10.39
CA GLY A 38 7.15 -10.04 -10.94
C GLY A 38 7.35 -8.53 -11.17
N SER A 39 6.43 -7.69 -10.69
CA SER A 39 6.54 -6.22 -10.88
C SER A 39 7.16 -5.48 -9.70
N VAL A 40 7.20 -6.07 -8.50
CA VAL A 40 7.79 -5.44 -7.32
C VAL A 40 9.28 -5.25 -7.54
N ARG A 41 9.76 -4.02 -7.39
CA ARG A 41 11.17 -3.63 -7.62
C ARG A 41 12.00 -3.60 -6.34
N LEU A 42 11.36 -3.70 -5.19
CA LEU A 42 11.97 -3.60 -3.87
C LEU A 42 12.32 -4.96 -3.28
N LYS A 43 13.24 -4.95 -2.32
CA LYS A 43 13.56 -6.05 -1.42
C LYS A 43 13.26 -5.67 0.03
N PRO A 44 12.99 -6.66 0.91
CA PRO A 44 12.84 -6.38 2.33
C PRO A 44 14.07 -5.65 2.89
N GLY A 45 13.83 -4.52 3.55
CA GLY A 45 14.89 -3.67 4.12
C GLY A 45 15.29 -2.48 3.25
N ASP A 46 14.81 -2.38 2.01
CA ASP A 46 15.05 -1.21 1.17
C ASP A 46 14.33 0.02 1.74
N ASP A 47 15.04 1.14 1.83
CA ASP A 47 14.44 2.46 2.07
C ASP A 47 13.89 3.03 0.76
N ILE A 48 12.75 3.70 0.84
CA ILE A 48 12.13 4.39 -0.30
C ILE A 48 11.84 5.85 0.03
N LYS A 49 11.81 6.68 -1.01
CA LYS A 49 11.36 8.07 -0.95
C LYS A 49 10.15 8.29 -1.86
N THR A 50 9.46 9.40 -1.63
CA THR A 50 8.37 9.83 -2.51
C THR A 50 8.86 9.92 -3.95
N GLY A 51 8.11 9.32 -4.87
CA GLY A 51 8.44 9.26 -6.30
C GLY A 51 9.14 7.97 -6.74
N ASP A 52 9.63 7.15 -5.81
CA ASP A 52 10.23 5.87 -6.18
C ASP A 52 9.18 4.87 -6.70
N GLU A 53 9.56 4.11 -7.73
CA GLU A 53 8.72 3.03 -8.27
C GLU A 53 8.77 1.81 -7.33
N ILE A 54 7.62 1.45 -6.76
CA ILE A 54 7.48 0.25 -5.92
C ILE A 54 7.19 -0.99 -6.77
N GLY A 55 6.32 -0.84 -7.77
CA GLY A 55 5.88 -1.89 -8.69
C GLY A 55 4.57 -1.53 -9.39
N ALA A 56 3.98 -2.49 -10.10
CA ALA A 56 2.78 -2.25 -10.89
C ALA A 56 1.51 -2.80 -10.21
N VAL A 57 0.40 -2.07 -10.39
CA VAL A 57 -0.95 -2.55 -10.02
C VAL A 57 -1.25 -3.84 -10.78
N GLY A 58 -1.86 -4.80 -10.09
CA GLY A 58 -2.18 -6.10 -10.64
C GLY A 58 -3.56 -6.58 -10.21
N ASN A 59 -3.72 -7.90 -10.21
CA ASN A 59 -4.94 -8.59 -9.81
C ASN A 59 -4.59 -9.92 -9.12
N SER A 60 -3.59 -9.92 -8.23
CA SER A 60 -3.18 -11.14 -7.52
C SER A 60 -3.88 -11.27 -6.16
N GLY A 61 -4.12 -12.50 -5.69
CA GLY A 61 -4.78 -12.77 -4.42
C GLY A 61 -6.30 -12.87 -4.51
N ASN A 62 -7.01 -12.49 -3.45
CA ASN A 62 -8.47 -12.57 -3.38
C ASN A 62 -9.15 -11.33 -3.97
N THR A 63 -9.03 -11.13 -5.28
CA THR A 63 -9.55 -9.96 -6.00
C THR A 63 -10.26 -10.37 -7.29
N GLY A 64 -11.36 -9.70 -7.61
CA GLY A 64 -12.15 -9.94 -8.83
C GLY A 64 -11.70 -9.12 -10.04
N GLU A 65 -10.99 -8.01 -9.84
CA GLU A 65 -10.59 -7.10 -10.91
C GLU A 65 -9.28 -6.35 -10.60
N PRO A 66 -8.52 -5.89 -11.61
CA PRO A 66 -7.27 -5.19 -11.36
C PRO A 66 -7.47 -3.87 -10.60
N HIS A 67 -6.91 -3.79 -9.40
CA HIS A 67 -6.92 -2.58 -8.57
C HIS A 67 -5.80 -2.62 -7.53
N LEU A 68 -5.55 -1.49 -6.88
CA LEU A 68 -4.66 -1.40 -5.73
C LEU A 68 -5.50 -1.38 -4.45
N HIS A 69 -5.25 -2.33 -3.55
CA HIS A 69 -5.70 -2.21 -2.17
C HIS A 69 -4.61 -1.53 -1.34
N ILE A 70 -4.98 -0.48 -0.61
CA ILE A 70 -4.12 0.23 0.34
C ILE A 70 -4.81 0.38 1.69
N HIS A 71 -4.09 0.04 2.76
CA HIS A 71 -4.51 0.39 4.13
C HIS A 71 -3.30 0.70 5.01
N ALA A 72 -3.55 1.37 6.13
CA ALA A 72 -2.57 1.57 7.20
C ALA A 72 -3.09 0.93 8.48
N GLN A 73 -2.16 0.43 9.30
CA GLN A 73 -2.46 -0.16 10.61
C GLN A 73 -1.27 0.00 11.54
N ARG A 74 -1.48 -0.26 12.83
CA ARG A 74 -0.38 -0.48 13.78
C ARG A 74 0.36 -1.79 13.43
N PRO A 75 1.63 -1.94 13.86
CA PRO A 75 2.34 -3.21 13.68
C PRO A 75 1.62 -4.35 14.39
N GLY A 76 1.42 -5.47 13.68
CA GLY A 76 1.05 -6.75 14.29
C GLY A 76 2.29 -7.51 14.80
N PRO A 77 2.10 -8.65 15.49
CA PRO A 77 3.18 -9.57 15.82
C PRO A 77 3.82 -10.17 14.56
N ALA A 78 5.01 -10.73 14.70
CA ALA A 78 5.82 -11.18 13.55
C ALA A 78 5.15 -12.28 12.71
N ASP A 79 4.36 -13.15 13.33
CA ASP A 79 3.60 -14.24 12.71
C ASP A 79 2.25 -13.80 12.15
N ALA A 80 1.76 -12.61 12.52
CA ALA A 80 0.55 -12.00 11.98
C ALA A 80 0.76 -10.49 11.72
N PRO A 81 1.63 -10.10 10.77
CA PRO A 81 2.01 -8.71 10.57
C PRO A 81 0.85 -7.79 10.17
N LEU A 82 -0.25 -8.36 9.66
CA LEU A 82 -1.45 -7.65 9.21
C LEU A 82 -2.65 -7.75 10.19
N SER A 83 -2.41 -8.10 11.47
CA SER A 83 -3.46 -8.18 12.50
C SER A 83 -3.56 -6.93 13.39
N GLY A 84 -2.82 -5.87 13.08
CA GLY A 84 -2.80 -4.66 13.91
C GLY A 84 -4.03 -3.77 13.69
N ASP A 85 -4.28 -2.87 14.64
CA ASP A 85 -5.41 -1.94 14.58
C ASP A 85 -5.30 -1.01 13.37
N GLY A 86 -6.39 -0.91 12.61
CA GLY A 86 -6.48 -0.02 11.45
C GLY A 86 -6.29 1.45 11.84
N VAL A 87 -5.53 2.18 11.02
CA VAL A 87 -5.27 3.60 11.18
C VAL A 87 -5.82 4.35 9.96
N PRO A 88 -6.54 5.47 10.15
CA PRO A 88 -7.07 6.24 9.04
C PRO A 88 -5.95 6.80 8.13
N ILE A 89 -6.17 6.71 6.82
CA ILE A 89 -5.35 7.40 5.81
C ILE A 89 -6.10 8.65 5.36
N ARG A 90 -5.37 9.77 5.26
CA ARG A 90 -5.87 11.01 4.66
C ARG A 90 -5.06 11.33 3.42
N PHE A 91 -5.73 11.84 2.39
CA PHE A 91 -5.11 12.30 1.15
C PHE A 91 -5.25 13.81 1.06
N GLY A 92 -4.14 14.55 1.06
CA GLY A 92 -4.19 16.02 1.09
C GLY A 92 -4.93 16.58 2.31
N GLY A 93 -4.77 15.95 3.49
CA GLY A 93 -5.38 16.40 4.74
C GLY A 93 -6.85 16.00 4.97
N ARG A 94 -7.51 15.38 3.98
CA ARG A 94 -8.92 14.96 4.06
C ARG A 94 -9.09 13.44 4.00
N PHE A 95 -10.22 12.98 4.53
CA PHE A 95 -10.72 11.62 4.30
C PHE A 95 -11.31 11.53 2.90
N THR A 96 -11.25 10.34 2.31
CA THR A 96 -11.85 10.07 1.00
C THR A 96 -13.22 9.41 1.14
N ALA A 97 -14.11 9.73 0.21
CA ALA A 97 -15.37 9.04 0.00
C ALA A 97 -15.34 8.23 -1.30
N ARG A 98 -16.33 7.35 -1.48
CA ARG A 98 -16.51 6.63 -2.75
C ARG A 98 -16.68 7.65 -3.88
N ASN A 99 -16.01 7.41 -5.00
CA ASN A 99 -15.95 8.27 -6.19
C ASN A 99 -15.11 9.55 -6.04
N ASP A 100 -14.40 9.73 -4.92
CA ASP A 100 -13.41 10.81 -4.84
C ASP A 100 -12.31 10.61 -5.88
N VAL A 101 -11.99 11.68 -6.59
CA VAL A 101 -10.77 11.78 -7.39
C VAL A 101 -9.74 12.55 -6.57
N VAL A 102 -8.65 11.88 -6.23
CA VAL A 102 -7.50 12.50 -5.58
C VAL A 102 -6.45 12.77 -6.64
N THR A 103 -6.30 14.04 -6.99
CA THR A 103 -5.16 14.51 -7.79
C THR A 103 -4.09 14.97 -6.83
N ILE A 104 -3.01 14.21 -6.73
CA ILE A 104 -1.77 14.70 -6.14
C ILE A 104 -1.12 15.60 -7.20
N GLY A 105 -0.72 16.82 -6.84
CA GLY A 105 0.06 17.68 -7.74
C GLY A 105 1.41 17.05 -8.13
N ARG A 106 2.26 17.77 -8.88
CA ARG A 106 3.67 17.36 -9.13
C ARG A 106 4.32 16.84 -7.83
N PRO A 107 5.26 15.87 -7.91
CA PRO A 107 5.71 15.07 -6.77
C PRO A 107 6.04 15.95 -5.56
N PHE A 108 5.54 15.54 -4.38
CA PHE A 108 5.78 16.26 -3.11
C PHE A 108 7.29 16.48 -2.92
N GLY A 109 7.71 17.73 -3.10
CA GLY A 109 9.11 18.16 -3.13
C GLY A 109 9.24 19.54 -3.78
N ASP A 110 8.60 20.53 -3.13
CA ASP A 110 8.91 21.97 -3.11
C ASP A 110 7.67 22.68 -2.54
N GLN A 111 7.60 22.72 -1.21
CA GLN A 111 6.81 23.70 -0.47
C GLN A 111 7.86 24.51 0.31
N ALA A 112 8.14 25.70 -0.19
CA ALA A 112 8.96 26.70 0.45
C ALA A 112 8.04 27.84 0.84
N ASP A 113 7.58 27.80 2.09
CA ASP A 113 7.02 28.91 2.86
C ASP A 113 6.98 28.54 4.34
#